data_AF-A0A7S4R0C9-F1
#
_entry.id   AF-A0A7S4R0C9-F1
#
_cell.length_a   1.000
_cell.length_b   1.000
_cell.length_c   1.000
_cell.angle_alpha   90.00
_cell.angle_beta   90.00
_cell.angle_gamma   90.00
#
_symmetry.space_group_name_H-M   'P 1'
#
loop_
_entity.id
_entity.type
_entity.pdbx_description
1 polymer ?
#
loop_
_entity_poly.entity_id
_entity_poly.type
_entity_poly.pdbx_seq_one_letter_code
_entity_poly.pdbx_strand_id
1 'polypeptide(L)'
;MIQYDCDDGRDDSSNDEIGTHARVTYSQVENAGPAARPLEFPAPSVHPGARITLKACEPTNGKIYLFRNVLVRISSDHRKPQLTHDAFADVGYCIRRKLSDSVFGSVRLCVVMRRRAVAQQERFLFRAGGGSGNGASQRSLDVIGEEDKWEDKDEENYFNLGDGDVQWEATSELVAVKIVSWAKMRFLRGKHLEDPIKEVASMQLLGDYHPNIISSIEVLQDEKYLYSVIPYCAGGDLYARIIDETRISKSRESVEAQARIWFRQIILVSCSNMFLFSLEAVRGKFTFGNPVKS
;
A
#
# COMPACT_ATOMS: atom_id res chain seq x y z
N MET A 1 -5.02 -14.46 -20.17
CA MET A 1 -5.36 -13.94 -21.51
C MET A 1 -6.86 -14.14 -21.65
N ILE A 2 -7.65 -13.13 -21.30
CA ILE A 2 -9.11 -13.19 -21.41
C ILE A 2 -9.44 -12.47 -22.70
N GLN A 3 -9.92 -13.24 -23.67
CA GLN A 3 -10.35 -12.78 -24.98
C GLN A 3 -11.73 -12.18 -24.79
N TYR A 4 -11.86 -10.87 -24.90
CA TYR A 4 -13.15 -10.21 -24.98
C TYR A 4 -13.50 -10.09 -26.46
N ASP A 5 -14.50 -10.86 -26.88
CA ASP A 5 -15.14 -10.70 -28.18
C ASP A 5 -15.80 -9.31 -28.22
N CYS A 6 -15.34 -8.49 -29.15
CA CYS A 6 -15.98 -7.21 -29.48
C CYS A 6 -17.22 -7.53 -30.32
N ASP A 7 -18.36 -7.70 -29.65
CA ASP A 7 -19.66 -7.81 -30.30
C ASP A 7 -20.16 -6.40 -30.66
N ASP A 8 -20.30 -6.14 -31.97
CA ASP A 8 -20.58 -4.84 -32.59
C ASP A 8 -22.10 -4.55 -32.65
N GLY A 9 -22.77 -4.78 -31.51
CA GLY A 9 -24.20 -4.59 -31.35
C GLY A 9 -24.56 -3.12 -31.16
N ARG A 10 -24.87 -2.43 -32.27
CA ARG A 10 -25.62 -1.17 -32.26
C ARG A 10 -27.02 -1.42 -31.69
N ASP A 11 -27.23 -1.05 -30.43
CA ASP A 11 -28.55 -0.80 -29.86
C ASP A 11 -28.54 0.57 -29.16
N ASP A 12 -28.77 1.60 -29.96
CA ASP A 12 -28.65 3.03 -29.61
C ASP A 12 -29.95 3.54 -28.96
N SER A 13 -30.45 2.82 -27.95
CA SER A 13 -31.68 3.17 -27.23
C SER A 13 -31.64 3.01 -25.71
N SER A 14 -30.46 2.84 -25.11
CA SER A 14 -30.26 3.16 -23.70
C SER A 14 -29.67 4.55 -23.61
N ASN A 15 -30.55 5.55 -23.56
CA ASN A 15 -30.26 6.89 -23.07
C ASN A 15 -29.94 6.74 -21.57
N ASP A 16 -28.82 6.10 -21.27
CA ASP A 16 -28.31 5.82 -19.93
C ASP A 16 -28.28 7.18 -19.23
N GLU A 17 -29.17 7.29 -18.24
CA GLU A 17 -29.45 8.50 -17.51
C GLU A 17 -28.11 9.15 -17.13
N ILE A 18 -27.77 10.25 -17.81
CA ILE A 18 -26.73 11.16 -17.34
C ILE A 18 -27.09 11.44 -15.89
N GLY A 19 -26.31 10.84 -14.98
CA GLY A 19 -26.67 10.76 -13.57
C GLY A 19 -27.08 12.14 -13.08
N THR A 20 -28.12 12.24 -12.27
CA THR A 20 -28.81 13.49 -11.90
C THR A 20 -27.84 14.62 -11.50
N HIS A 21 -26.69 14.26 -10.92
CA HIS A 21 -25.59 15.14 -10.54
C HIS A 21 -24.90 15.89 -11.70
N ALA A 22 -24.82 15.28 -12.89
CA ALA A 22 -24.19 15.89 -14.07
C ALA A 22 -25.10 16.94 -14.77
N ARG A 23 -26.36 17.08 -14.33
CA ARG A 23 -27.31 18.10 -14.83
C ARG A 23 -27.46 19.30 -13.88
N VAL A 24 -26.76 19.28 -12.74
CA VAL A 24 -26.87 20.34 -11.73
C VAL A 24 -26.20 21.62 -12.25
N THR A 25 -26.97 22.68 -12.36
CA THR A 25 -26.49 24.01 -12.78
C THR A 25 -25.74 24.72 -11.65
N TYR A 26 -24.89 25.69 -11.99
CA TYR A 26 -24.18 26.50 -10.99
C TYR A 26 -25.14 27.15 -9.97
N SER A 27 -26.25 27.72 -10.44
CA SER A 27 -27.26 28.32 -9.56
C SER A 27 -27.89 27.31 -8.61
N GLN A 28 -28.08 26.05 -9.03
CA GLN A 28 -28.56 24.99 -8.15
C GLN A 28 -27.52 24.59 -7.11
N VAL A 29 -26.22 24.55 -7.46
CA VAL A 29 -25.13 24.31 -6.50
C VAL A 29 -25.04 25.45 -5.49
N GLU A 30 -25.14 26.69 -5.94
CA GLU A 30 -25.10 27.88 -5.07
C GLU A 30 -26.31 27.93 -4.12
N ASN A 31 -27.50 27.56 -4.61
CA ASN A 31 -28.71 27.48 -3.81
C ASN A 31 -28.78 26.25 -2.89
N ALA A 32 -27.89 25.27 -3.06
CA ALA A 32 -27.84 24.07 -2.20
C ALA A 32 -27.38 24.39 -0.77
N GLY A 33 -26.95 25.63 -0.51
CA GLY A 33 -26.54 26.11 0.80
C GLY A 33 -25.03 26.08 0.99
N PRO A 34 -24.55 26.35 2.22
CA PRO A 34 -23.12 26.34 2.51
C PRO A 34 -22.55 24.93 2.30
N ALA A 35 -21.29 24.86 1.89
CA ALA A 35 -20.59 23.60 1.72
C ALA A 35 -20.76 22.69 2.95
N ALA A 36 -21.06 21.42 2.71
CA ALA A 36 -21.12 20.44 3.78
C ALA A 36 -19.80 20.44 4.56
N ARG A 37 -19.87 20.24 5.88
CA ARG A 37 -18.65 20.08 6.68
C ARG A 37 -17.85 18.91 6.10
N PRO A 38 -16.52 19.06 5.91
CA PRO A 38 -15.68 17.94 5.48
C PRO A 38 -15.91 16.74 6.38
N LEU A 39 -15.98 15.55 5.78
CA LEU A 39 -16.11 14.31 6.54
C LEU A 39 -14.95 14.20 7.53
N GLU A 40 -15.27 14.04 8.81
CA GLU A 40 -14.26 13.75 9.82
C GLU A 40 -13.91 12.26 9.74
N PHE A 41 -12.67 11.96 9.36
CA PHE A 41 -12.18 10.58 9.37
C PHE A 41 -11.87 10.15 10.81
N PRO A 42 -12.11 8.88 11.17
CA PRO A 42 -11.64 8.36 12.44
C PRO A 42 -10.12 8.47 12.53
N ALA A 43 -9.58 8.52 13.75
CA ALA A 43 -8.13 8.48 13.93
C ALA A 43 -7.57 7.18 13.32
N PRO A 44 -6.50 7.25 12.50
CA PRO A 44 -5.98 6.07 11.85
C PRO A 44 -5.35 5.10 12.85
N SER A 45 -5.48 3.80 12.57
CA SER A 45 -4.72 2.77 13.26
C SER A 45 -3.27 2.79 12.76
N VAL A 46 -2.32 3.02 13.67
CA VAL A 46 -0.89 3.06 13.34
C VAL A 46 -0.14 2.16 14.30
N HIS A 47 0.70 1.26 13.76
CA HIS A 47 1.48 0.33 14.56
C HIS A 47 2.92 0.79 14.73
N PRO A 48 3.60 0.42 15.83
CA PRO A 48 5.03 0.63 15.95
C PRO A 48 5.79 -0.18 14.91
N GLY A 49 6.71 0.45 14.20
CA GLY A 49 7.58 -0.18 13.22
C GLY A 49 9.05 0.08 13.54
N ALA A 50 9.92 -0.77 13.00
CA ALA A 50 11.37 -0.59 13.03
C ALA A 50 11.98 -0.96 11.68
N ARG A 51 13.09 -0.31 11.33
CA ARG A 51 13.97 -0.77 10.25
C ARG A 51 15.07 -1.65 10.83
N ILE A 52 15.23 -2.83 10.27
CA ILE A 52 16.19 -3.82 10.75
C ILE A 52 17.07 -4.34 9.61
N THR A 53 18.18 -4.96 10.00
CA THR A 53 19.00 -5.78 9.11
C THR A 53 18.78 -7.24 9.47
N LEU A 54 18.42 -8.07 8.49
CA LEU A 54 18.12 -9.49 8.70
C LEU A 54 18.71 -10.37 7.58
N LYS A 55 18.92 -11.65 7.89
CA LYS A 55 19.28 -12.66 6.88
C LYS A 55 18.03 -13.31 6.32
N ALA A 56 17.91 -13.37 5.00
CA ALA A 56 16.82 -14.10 4.35
C ALA A 56 17.32 -14.94 3.17
N CYS A 57 16.60 -16.02 2.90
CA CYS A 57 16.83 -16.89 1.76
C CYS A 57 16.07 -16.35 0.55
N GLU A 58 16.72 -16.29 -0.60
CA GLU A 58 16.07 -16.00 -1.88
C GLU A 58 15.47 -17.29 -2.44
N PRO A 59 14.17 -17.31 -2.80
CA PRO A 59 13.48 -18.54 -3.18
C PRO A 59 13.94 -19.11 -4.52
N THR A 60 14.46 -18.27 -5.42
CA THR A 60 14.84 -18.65 -6.78
C THR A 60 16.12 -19.48 -6.82
N ASN A 61 17.10 -19.17 -5.97
CA ASN A 61 18.42 -19.79 -5.97
C ASN A 61 18.79 -20.45 -4.62
N GLY A 62 17.97 -20.29 -3.59
CA GLY A 62 18.21 -20.81 -2.25
C GLY A 62 19.36 -20.13 -1.49
N LYS A 63 19.97 -19.08 -2.05
CA LYS A 63 21.09 -18.36 -1.43
C LYS A 63 20.59 -17.47 -0.31
N ILE A 64 21.43 -17.32 0.70
CA ILE A 64 21.16 -16.51 1.87
C ILE A 64 21.82 -15.15 1.66
N TYR A 65 21.05 -14.09 1.85
CA TYR A 65 21.52 -12.71 1.74
C TYR A 65 21.22 -11.94 3.02
N LEU A 66 22.08 -10.95 3.30
CA LEU A 66 21.84 -9.98 4.35
C LEU A 66 21.07 -8.80 3.75
N PHE A 67 19.82 -8.63 4.16
CA PHE A 67 18.95 -7.55 3.73
C PHE A 67 18.98 -6.43 4.77
N ARG A 68 19.40 -5.25 4.34
CA ARG A 68 19.30 -4.00 5.10
C ARG A 68 17.95 -3.32 4.79
N ASN A 69 17.58 -2.33 5.59
CA ASN A 69 16.38 -1.52 5.35
C ASN A 69 15.08 -2.33 5.27
N VAL A 70 14.96 -3.38 6.10
CA VAL A 70 13.72 -4.14 6.20
C VAL A 70 12.83 -3.49 7.23
N LEU A 71 11.73 -2.91 6.79
CA LEU A 71 10.70 -2.36 7.67
C LEU A 71 9.87 -3.53 8.21
N VAL A 72 9.75 -3.62 9.54
CA VAL A 72 8.95 -4.65 10.22
C VAL A 72 8.06 -4.01 11.28
N ARG A 73 6.89 -4.58 11.49
CA ARG A 73 6.03 -4.24 12.61
C ARG A 73 6.57 -4.85 13.90
N ILE A 74 6.60 -4.07 14.97
CA ILE A 74 6.92 -4.55 16.32
C ILE A 74 5.65 -5.12 16.95
N SER A 75 5.71 -6.35 17.42
CA SER A 75 4.61 -7.02 18.12
C SER A 75 4.41 -6.41 19.51
N SER A 76 3.15 -6.13 19.86
CA SER A 76 2.75 -5.49 21.12
C SER A 76 2.93 -6.36 22.37
N ASP A 77 3.17 -7.67 22.22
CA ASP A 77 3.17 -8.62 23.34
C ASP A 77 4.48 -8.66 24.16
N HIS A 78 5.53 -7.98 23.73
CA HIS A 78 6.82 -8.08 24.39
C HIS A 78 6.99 -7.04 25.50
N ARG A 79 6.60 -7.43 26.72
CA ARG A 79 6.91 -6.70 27.97
C ARG A 79 8.39 -6.73 28.35
N LYS A 80 9.30 -7.19 27.49
CA LYS A 80 10.73 -7.28 27.76
C LYS A 80 11.52 -6.35 26.83
N PRO A 81 12.43 -5.52 27.35
CA PRO A 81 13.23 -4.56 26.58
C PRO A 81 14.33 -5.19 25.70
N GLN A 82 14.29 -6.51 25.47
CA GLN A 82 15.23 -7.19 24.57
C GLN A 82 14.49 -7.55 23.28
N LEU A 83 14.80 -6.86 22.18
CA LEU A 83 14.31 -7.19 20.84
C LEU A 83 14.88 -8.54 20.40
N THR A 84 14.19 -9.62 20.73
CA THR A 84 14.44 -10.94 20.17
C THR A 84 13.74 -11.08 18.81
N HIS A 85 14.07 -12.13 18.05
CA HIS A 85 13.43 -12.40 16.76
C HIS A 85 11.89 -12.48 16.86
N ASP A 86 11.35 -12.92 17.99
CA ASP A 86 9.90 -13.03 18.22
C ASP A 86 9.23 -11.66 18.43
N ALA A 87 10.01 -10.59 18.60
CA ALA A 87 9.52 -9.23 18.79
C ALA A 87 8.88 -8.62 17.54
N PHE A 88 9.06 -9.23 16.38
CA PHE A 88 8.56 -8.73 15.10
C PHE A 88 7.47 -9.60 14.53
N ALA A 89 6.54 -8.98 13.81
CA ALA A 89 5.55 -9.68 13.01
C ALA A 89 6.22 -10.59 11.97
N ASP A 90 5.44 -11.51 11.38
CA ASP A 90 5.95 -12.49 10.41
C ASP A 90 6.10 -11.93 8.98
N VAL A 91 5.85 -10.64 8.80
CA VAL A 91 5.96 -9.93 7.53
C VAL A 91 6.90 -8.74 7.69
N GLY A 92 7.78 -8.56 6.71
CA GLY A 92 8.66 -7.40 6.58
C GLY A 92 8.68 -6.88 5.16
N TYR A 93 9.14 -5.64 4.99
CA TYR A 93 9.17 -4.94 3.71
C TYR A 93 10.58 -4.44 3.46
N CYS A 94 11.32 -5.15 2.59
CA CYS A 94 12.66 -4.73 2.21
C CYS A 94 12.57 -3.54 1.26
N ILE A 95 12.93 -2.36 1.74
CA ILE A 95 12.91 -1.13 0.94
C ILE A 95 14.01 -1.20 -0.10
N ARG A 96 13.64 -1.09 -1.38
CA ARG A 96 14.58 -1.22 -2.51
C ARG A 96 14.90 0.13 -3.13
N ARG A 97 14.06 0.56 -4.08
CA ARG A 97 14.31 1.75 -4.91
C ARG A 97 13.22 2.78 -4.70
N LYS A 98 13.57 4.04 -4.89
CA LYS A 98 12.62 5.13 -4.90
C LYS A 98 11.79 5.09 -6.19
N LEU A 99 10.50 5.35 -6.06
CA LEU A 99 9.55 5.43 -7.18
C LEU A 99 9.24 6.91 -7.50
N SER A 100 9.04 7.72 -6.46
CA SER A 100 8.77 9.14 -6.61
C SER A 100 9.07 9.93 -5.33
N ASP A 101 9.25 11.24 -5.47
CA ASP A 101 9.19 12.18 -4.36
C ASP A 101 7.75 12.50 -3.97
N SER A 102 7.55 12.84 -2.70
CA SER A 102 6.30 13.42 -2.21
C SER A 102 6.61 14.67 -1.40
N VAL A 103 5.57 15.47 -1.14
CA VAL A 103 5.69 16.72 -0.38
C VAL A 103 6.37 16.48 0.98
N PHE A 104 6.07 15.35 1.65
CA PHE A 104 6.58 15.06 2.99
C PHE A 104 7.66 13.97 3.04
N GLY A 105 8.08 13.42 1.90
CA GLY A 105 9.07 12.34 1.86
C GLY A 105 9.14 11.67 0.50
N SER A 106 8.95 10.35 0.41
CA SER A 106 9.10 9.60 -0.85
C SER A 106 8.22 8.35 -0.89
N VAL A 107 7.92 7.86 -2.08
CA VAL A 107 7.33 6.53 -2.30
C VAL A 107 8.43 5.59 -2.76
N ARG A 108 8.54 4.41 -2.14
CA ARG A 108 9.57 3.42 -2.45
C ARG A 108 8.97 2.06 -2.77
N LEU A 109 9.56 1.36 -3.74
CA LEU A 109 9.25 -0.04 -4.04
C LEU A 109 9.90 -0.93 -2.98
N CYS A 110 9.12 -1.87 -2.44
CA CYS A 110 9.59 -2.82 -1.46
C CYS A 110 9.26 -4.26 -1.88
N VAL A 111 10.12 -5.18 -1.48
CA VAL A 111 9.89 -6.62 -1.61
C VAL A 111 9.32 -7.13 -0.28
N VAL A 112 8.22 -7.87 -0.35
CA VAL A 112 7.66 -8.50 0.84
C VAL A 112 8.57 -9.65 1.28
N MET A 113 8.86 -9.70 2.57
CA MET A 113 9.62 -10.75 3.23
C MET A 113 8.71 -11.46 4.22
N ARG A 114 8.83 -12.78 4.34
CA ARG A 114 8.03 -13.57 5.27
C ARG A 114 8.92 -14.40 6.18
N ARG A 115 8.49 -14.57 7.44
CA ARG A 115 9.12 -15.52 8.34
C ARG A 115 8.79 -16.95 7.90
N ARG A 116 9.78 -17.82 7.88
CA ARG A 116 9.62 -19.26 7.61
C ARG A 116 8.94 -19.92 8.79
N ALA A 117 7.96 -20.77 8.50
CA ALA A 117 7.41 -21.66 9.51
C ALA A 117 8.47 -22.69 9.94
N VAL A 118 8.56 -22.97 11.24
CA VAL A 118 9.55 -23.89 11.85
C VAL A 118 9.62 -25.26 11.15
N ALA A 119 8.49 -25.76 10.62
CA ALA A 119 8.42 -27.03 9.88
C ALA A 119 9.20 -27.07 8.55
N GLN A 120 9.55 -25.92 7.96
CA GLN A 120 10.32 -25.85 6.71
C GLN A 120 11.84 -25.78 6.94
N GLN A 121 12.28 -25.52 8.18
CA GLN A 121 13.68 -25.34 8.56
C GLN A 121 14.46 -26.67 8.48
N GLU A 122 13.82 -27.81 8.79
CA GLU A 122 14.44 -29.14 8.77
C GLU A 122 14.76 -29.65 7.35
N ARG A 123 14.01 -29.23 6.32
CA ARG A 123 14.24 -29.68 4.93
C ARG A 123 15.50 -29.06 4.31
N PHE A 124 15.96 -27.92 4.81
CA PHE A 124 17.12 -27.21 4.25
C PHE A 124 18.42 -27.60 4.95
N LEU A 125 18.38 -27.85 6.27
CA LEU A 125 19.53 -28.36 7.02
C LEU A 125 20.04 -29.70 6.45
N PHE A 126 19.15 -30.54 5.92
CA PHE A 126 19.53 -31.78 5.25
C PHE A 126 20.17 -31.59 3.86
N ARG A 127 19.94 -30.46 3.18
CA ARG A 127 20.49 -30.19 1.85
C ARG A 127 21.84 -29.46 1.89
N ALA A 128 22.13 -28.76 2.99
CA ALA A 128 23.38 -28.04 3.21
C ALA A 128 24.48 -28.86 3.91
N GLY A 129 24.18 -30.10 4.33
CA GLY A 129 25.10 -31.00 5.05
C GLY A 129 26.23 -31.63 4.24
N GLY A 130 26.88 -30.87 3.35
CA GLY A 130 27.97 -31.36 2.51
C GLY A 130 28.94 -30.26 2.10
N GLY A 131 29.73 -29.74 3.04
CA GLY A 131 30.82 -28.82 2.72
C GLY A 131 31.34 -28.03 3.92
N SER A 132 32.23 -28.65 4.69
CA SER A 132 33.16 -27.89 5.54
C SER A 132 34.15 -27.17 4.63
N GLY A 133 34.06 -25.84 4.55
CA GLY A 133 34.89 -25.01 3.69
C GLY A 133 35.02 -23.60 4.26
N ASN A 134 36.23 -23.26 4.66
CA ASN A 134 36.65 -21.97 5.24
C ASN A 134 36.31 -20.76 4.35
N GLY A 135 35.98 -19.64 5.01
CA GLY A 135 36.28 -18.28 4.53
C GLY A 135 35.51 -17.81 3.29
N ALA A 136 34.18 -17.66 3.37
CA ALA A 136 33.41 -16.97 2.35
C ALA A 136 33.23 -15.49 2.71
N SER A 137 33.95 -14.62 2.00
CA SER A 137 33.75 -13.17 1.97
C SER A 137 32.27 -12.83 1.73
N GLN A 138 31.66 -12.14 2.69
CA GLN A 138 30.27 -11.65 2.65
C GLN A 138 30.12 -10.64 1.50
N ARG A 139 29.74 -11.13 0.31
CA ARG A 139 29.28 -10.24 -0.76
C ARG A 139 27.84 -9.84 -0.50
N SER A 140 27.66 -8.62 0.05
CA SER A 140 26.43 -7.85 -0.07
C SER A 140 26.01 -7.84 -1.53
N LEU A 141 24.80 -8.31 -1.84
CA LEU A 141 24.31 -8.29 -3.21
C LEU A 141 23.67 -6.93 -3.49
N ASP A 142 24.55 -5.93 -3.63
CA ASP A 142 24.27 -4.64 -4.25
C ASP A 142 24.42 -4.78 -5.77
N VAL A 143 23.53 -5.55 -6.41
CA VAL A 143 23.53 -5.69 -7.87
C VAL A 143 22.10 -5.78 -8.41
N ILE A 144 21.43 -4.61 -8.52
CA ILE A 144 20.83 -4.10 -9.76
C ILE A 144 20.97 -2.56 -9.67
N GLY A 145 21.56 -1.95 -10.70
CA GLY A 145 22.23 -0.66 -10.62
C GLY A 145 21.36 0.61 -10.54
N GLU A 146 22.08 1.62 -10.07
CA GLU A 146 22.01 3.08 -10.27
C GLU A 146 21.00 3.93 -9.48
N GLU A 147 21.60 4.62 -8.50
CA GLU A 147 21.54 6.06 -8.24
C GLU A 147 20.22 6.69 -7.82
N ASP A 148 20.02 6.69 -6.49
CA ASP A 148 19.59 7.89 -5.79
C ASP A 148 20.33 7.95 -4.44
N LYS A 149 21.46 8.66 -4.42
CA LYS A 149 22.19 9.01 -3.19
C LYS A 149 21.32 9.93 -2.33
N TRP A 150 20.39 9.35 -1.61
CA TRP A 150 20.09 9.81 -0.27
C TRP A 150 20.90 8.93 0.65
N GLU A 151 22.09 9.41 1.00
CA GLU A 151 22.83 8.90 2.14
C GLU A 151 21.91 9.10 3.36
N ASP A 152 21.15 8.07 3.73
CA ASP A 152 20.66 7.95 5.11
C ASP A 152 21.94 7.93 5.95
N LYS A 153 22.39 9.11 6.41
CA LYS A 153 23.58 9.28 7.25
C LYS A 153 23.47 8.55 8.59
N ASP A 154 22.33 7.90 8.82
CA ASP A 154 21.97 7.13 10.00
C ASP A 154 22.08 5.61 9.72
N GLU A 155 23.16 5.16 9.08
CA GLU A 155 23.45 3.71 8.98
C GLU A 155 23.65 3.04 10.35
N GLU A 156 23.84 3.84 11.41
CA GLU A 156 24.18 3.36 12.76
C GLU A 156 23.02 2.77 13.56
N ASN A 157 21.76 2.90 13.12
CA ASN A 157 20.60 2.51 13.95
C ASN A 157 19.80 1.30 13.46
N TYR A 158 20.34 0.50 12.54
CA TYR A 158 19.71 -0.77 12.16
C TYR A 158 19.93 -1.82 13.24
N PHE A 159 18.85 -2.38 13.78
CA PHE A 159 18.97 -3.55 14.65
C PHE A 159 19.56 -4.72 13.84
N ASN A 160 20.70 -5.21 14.28
CA ASN A 160 21.34 -6.42 13.74
C ASN A 160 20.85 -7.63 14.52
N LEU A 161 20.02 -8.47 13.90
CA LEU A 161 19.46 -9.66 14.57
C LEU A 161 20.39 -10.87 14.63
N GLY A 162 21.71 -10.68 14.46
CA GLY A 162 22.74 -11.68 14.75
C GLY A 162 22.72 -12.93 13.86
N ASP A 163 23.71 -13.80 14.10
CA ASP A 163 24.12 -14.96 13.27
C ASP A 163 23.19 -16.19 13.37
N GLY A 164 21.93 -16.00 13.75
CA GLY A 164 20.96 -17.09 13.89
C GLY A 164 20.58 -17.74 12.55
N ASP A 165 19.94 -18.91 12.64
CA ASP A 165 19.34 -19.61 11.50
C ASP A 165 18.50 -18.68 10.64
N VAL A 166 18.47 -18.92 9.33
CA VAL A 166 17.75 -18.08 8.37
C VAL A 166 16.25 -18.28 8.53
N GLN A 167 15.65 -17.41 9.34
CA GLN A 167 14.22 -17.42 9.65
C GLN A 167 13.37 -16.69 8.62
N TRP A 168 13.95 -16.04 7.61
CA TRP A 168 13.22 -15.21 6.66
C TRP A 168 13.41 -15.68 5.22
N GLU A 169 12.42 -15.42 4.39
CA GLU A 169 12.49 -15.57 2.95
C GLU A 169 11.96 -14.33 2.23
N ALA A 170 12.63 -13.94 1.15
CA ALA A 170 12.12 -12.93 0.24
C ALA A 170 11.04 -13.57 -0.64
N THR A 171 9.99 -12.81 -0.97
CA THR A 171 8.94 -13.28 -1.90
C THR A 171 9.05 -12.56 -3.25
N SER A 172 8.23 -12.95 -4.22
CA SER A 172 8.03 -12.19 -5.46
C SER A 172 6.99 -11.08 -5.34
N GLU A 173 6.37 -10.93 -4.17
CA GLU A 173 5.33 -9.94 -3.92
C GLU A 173 5.96 -8.56 -3.71
N LEU A 174 5.39 -7.56 -4.38
CA LEU A 174 5.86 -6.19 -4.35
C LEU A 174 4.79 -5.28 -3.73
N VAL A 175 5.25 -4.34 -2.92
CA VAL A 175 4.43 -3.27 -2.35
C VAL A 175 5.09 -1.93 -2.58
N ALA A 176 4.30 -0.87 -2.56
CA ALA A 176 4.82 0.49 -2.43
C ALA A 176 4.71 0.93 -0.97
N VAL A 177 5.74 1.60 -0.47
CA VAL A 177 5.74 2.21 0.85
C VAL A 177 5.92 3.70 0.70
N LYS A 178 4.89 4.46 1.09
CA LYS A 178 4.97 5.92 1.21
C LYS A 178 5.59 6.25 2.57
N ILE A 179 6.79 6.83 2.54
CA ILE A 179 7.58 7.22 3.71
C ILE A 179 7.44 8.72 3.90
N VAL A 180 6.91 9.13 5.05
CA VAL A 180 6.58 10.51 5.39
C VAL A 180 7.38 10.94 6.62
N SER A 181 8.14 12.02 6.52
CA SER A 181 8.91 12.55 7.65
C SER A 181 8.02 13.30 8.64
N TRP A 182 8.06 12.90 9.91
CA TRP A 182 7.38 13.60 10.99
C TRP A 182 7.88 15.04 11.15
N ALA A 183 9.19 15.26 11.03
CA ALA A 183 9.78 16.59 11.13
C ALA A 183 9.24 17.52 10.04
N LYS A 184 9.21 17.05 8.78
CA LYS A 184 8.70 17.82 7.64
C LYS A 184 7.20 18.09 7.76
N MET A 185 6.42 17.09 8.19
CA MET A 185 4.98 17.22 8.42
C MET A 185 4.67 18.27 9.50
N ARG A 186 5.37 18.24 10.64
CA ARG A 186 5.21 19.23 11.72
C ARG A 186 5.56 20.65 11.25
N PHE A 187 6.62 20.79 10.46
CA PHE A 187 7.08 22.09 9.93
C PHE A 187 6.10 22.72 8.92
N LEU A 188 5.48 21.89 8.07
CA LEU A 188 4.56 22.30 7.02
C LEU A 188 3.08 22.30 7.45
N ARG A 189 2.79 21.93 8.69
CA ARG A 189 1.41 21.86 9.20
C ARG A 189 0.69 23.19 9.04
N GLY A 190 -0.48 23.16 8.40
CA GLY A 190 -1.30 24.35 8.11
C GLY A 190 -0.77 25.23 6.97
N LYS A 191 0.37 24.88 6.35
CA LYS A 191 0.96 25.59 5.19
C LYS A 191 0.79 24.83 3.88
N HIS A 192 0.34 23.59 3.95
CA HIS A 192 0.13 22.72 2.80
C HIS A 192 -1.27 22.10 2.83
N LEU A 193 -1.85 21.84 1.66
CA LEU A 193 -3.19 21.29 1.52
C LEU A 193 -3.26 19.79 1.88
N GLU A 194 -2.18 19.06 1.57
CA GLU A 194 -2.07 17.64 1.92
C GLU A 194 -1.91 17.43 3.44
N ASP A 195 -2.66 16.46 3.95
CA ASP A 195 -2.58 15.98 5.32
C ASP A 195 -2.40 14.45 5.30
N PRO A 196 -1.16 13.94 5.45
CA PRO A 196 -0.87 12.51 5.37
C PRO A 196 -1.66 11.67 6.39
N ILE A 197 -2.06 12.26 7.52
CA ILE A 197 -2.84 11.55 8.54
C ILE A 197 -4.27 11.34 8.06
N LYS A 198 -4.87 12.36 7.44
CA LYS A 198 -6.21 12.22 6.83
C LYS A 198 -6.19 11.28 5.63
N GLU A 199 -5.13 11.30 4.83
CA GLU A 199 -4.95 10.35 3.72
C GLU A 199 -4.98 8.91 4.24
N VAL A 200 -4.14 8.59 5.23
CA VAL A 200 -4.13 7.26 5.86
C VAL A 200 -5.50 6.90 6.46
N ALA A 201 -6.12 7.83 7.19
CA ALA A 201 -7.43 7.60 7.80
C ALA A 201 -8.51 7.31 6.75
N SER A 202 -8.49 8.02 5.62
CA SER A 202 -9.40 7.78 4.50
C SER A 202 -9.17 6.41 3.85
N MET A 203 -7.92 5.99 3.64
CA MET A 203 -7.60 4.68 3.07
C MET A 203 -8.04 3.52 3.97
N GLN A 204 -7.92 3.68 5.29
CA GLN A 204 -8.38 2.68 6.26
C GLN A 204 -9.90 2.65 6.38
N LEU A 205 -10.56 3.82 6.32
CA LEU A 205 -12.02 3.91 6.35
C LEU A 205 -12.64 3.26 5.11
N LEU A 206 -12.07 3.51 3.93
CA LEU A 206 -12.51 2.88 2.69
C LEU A 206 -12.25 1.37 2.76
N GLY A 207 -11.05 0.94 3.16
CA GLY A 207 -10.71 -0.48 3.15
C GLY A 207 -10.72 -1.08 1.74
N ASP A 208 -10.84 -2.39 1.65
CA ASP A 208 -10.76 -3.18 0.40
C ASP A 208 -12.13 -3.50 -0.23
N TYR A 209 -13.16 -2.70 0.08
CA TYR A 209 -14.54 -2.98 -0.33
C TYR A 209 -14.78 -2.99 -1.84
N HIS A 210 -13.92 -2.33 -2.63
CA HIS A 210 -14.08 -2.21 -4.08
C HIS A 210 -12.77 -2.52 -4.81
N PRO A 211 -12.78 -3.33 -5.89
CA PRO A 211 -11.57 -3.77 -6.58
C PRO A 211 -10.79 -2.63 -7.27
N ASN A 212 -11.45 -1.49 -7.52
CA ASN A 212 -10.82 -0.29 -8.10
C ASN A 212 -10.36 0.74 -7.06
N ILE A 213 -10.31 0.37 -5.77
CA ILE A 213 -9.77 1.21 -4.70
C ILE A 213 -8.58 0.52 -4.10
N ILE A 214 -7.53 1.30 -3.88
CA ILE A 214 -6.32 0.84 -3.20
C ILE A 214 -6.45 1.23 -1.73
N SER A 215 -6.44 0.23 -0.87
CA SER A 215 -6.42 0.41 0.58
C SER A 215 -5.00 0.32 1.13
N SER A 216 -4.83 0.74 2.40
CA SER A 216 -3.58 0.53 3.11
C SER A 216 -3.53 -0.92 3.60
N ILE A 217 -2.46 -1.65 3.26
CA ILE A 217 -2.19 -2.99 3.79
C ILE A 217 -1.93 -2.88 5.29
N GLU A 218 -1.03 -1.97 5.66
CA GLU A 218 -0.80 -1.56 7.04
C GLU A 218 -0.13 -0.19 7.11
N VAL A 219 -0.07 0.36 8.32
CA VAL A 219 0.57 1.64 8.59
C VAL A 219 1.46 1.49 9.80
N LEU A 220 2.73 1.81 9.62
CA LEU A 220 3.76 1.71 10.65
C LEU A 220 4.30 3.10 10.97
N GLN A 221 4.86 3.28 12.16
CA GLN A 221 5.59 4.48 12.51
C GLN A 221 6.80 4.18 13.39
N ASP A 222 7.84 4.98 13.22
CA ASP A 222 8.93 5.12 14.17
C ASP A 222 9.04 6.59 14.62
N GLU A 223 10.11 6.94 15.32
CA GLU A 223 10.34 8.31 15.82
C GLU A 223 10.48 9.36 14.70
N LYS A 224 10.95 8.94 13.52
CA LYS A 224 11.33 9.82 12.40
C LYS A 224 10.29 9.85 11.29
N TYR A 225 9.62 8.72 11.04
CA TYR A 225 8.80 8.51 9.86
C TYR A 225 7.46 7.82 10.17
N LEU A 226 6.48 8.16 9.34
CA LEU A 226 5.25 7.41 9.12
C LEU A 226 5.39 6.62 7.82
N TYR A 227 5.00 5.35 7.82
CA TYR A 227 5.07 4.43 6.69
C TYR A 227 3.67 3.95 6.35
N SER A 228 3.18 4.25 5.15
CA SER A 228 1.95 3.65 4.63
C SER A 228 2.32 2.59 3.60
N VAL A 229 2.01 1.33 3.90
CA VAL A 229 2.26 0.18 3.04
C VAL A 229 1.01 -0.04 2.18
N ILE A 230 1.19 -0.02 0.86
CA ILE A 230 0.09 -0.13 -0.11
C ILE A 230 0.46 -1.11 -1.24
N PRO A 231 -0.53 -1.75 -1.89
CA PRO A 231 -0.28 -2.57 -3.07
C PRO A 231 0.52 -1.83 -4.14
N TYR A 232 1.49 -2.51 -4.77
CA TYR A 232 2.24 -1.92 -5.89
C TYR A 232 1.47 -2.01 -7.20
N CYS A 233 1.19 -0.87 -7.83
CA CYS A 233 0.58 -0.79 -9.14
C CYS A 233 1.64 -0.60 -10.23
N ALA A 234 2.02 -1.68 -10.91
CA ALA A 234 3.07 -1.65 -11.94
C ALA A 234 2.69 -0.82 -13.20
N GLY A 235 1.41 -0.52 -13.39
CA GLY A 235 0.91 0.20 -14.58
C GLY A 235 1.16 1.70 -14.60
N GLY A 236 1.71 2.29 -13.52
CA GLY A 236 1.94 3.72 -13.41
C GLY A 236 0.65 4.52 -13.21
N ASP A 237 0.72 5.84 -13.45
CA ASP A 237 -0.43 6.72 -13.38
C ASP A 237 -1.26 6.70 -14.67
N LEU A 238 -2.55 7.04 -14.53
CA LEU A 238 -3.51 7.01 -15.64
C LEU A 238 -3.11 7.97 -16.77
N TYR A 239 -2.50 9.11 -16.45
CA TYR A 239 -2.14 10.10 -17.46
C TYR A 239 -1.02 9.58 -18.35
N ALA A 240 0.06 9.05 -17.77
CA ALA A 240 1.14 8.39 -18.51
C ALA A 240 0.58 7.27 -19.39
N ARG A 241 -0.34 6.45 -18.86
CA ARG A 241 -0.97 5.37 -19.62
C ARG A 241 -1.79 5.87 -20.81
N ILE A 242 -2.56 6.96 -20.65
CA ILE A 242 -3.31 7.59 -21.75
C ILE A 242 -2.37 8.10 -22.84
N ILE A 243 -1.27 8.75 -22.46
CA ILE A 243 -0.28 9.29 -23.40
C ILE A 243 0.38 8.16 -24.19
N ASP A 244 0.75 7.07 -23.52
CA ASP A 244 1.34 5.89 -24.18
C ASP A 244 0.34 5.24 -25.15
N GLU A 245 -0.92 5.07 -24.74
CA GLU A 245 -1.95 4.51 -25.61
C GLU A 245 -2.18 5.41 -26.83
N THR A 246 -2.21 6.73 -26.65
CA THR A 246 -2.35 7.69 -27.75
C THR A 246 -1.20 7.61 -28.76
N ARG A 247 0.01 7.24 -28.31
CA ARG A 247 1.18 7.05 -29.19
C ARG A 247 1.14 5.71 -29.93
N ILE A 248 0.60 4.67 -29.31
CA ILE A 248 0.58 3.30 -29.84
C ILE A 248 -0.62 3.09 -30.77
N SER A 249 -1.78 3.61 -30.40
CA SER A 249 -3.03 3.42 -31.15
C SER A 249 -3.02 4.22 -32.46
N LYS A 250 -3.49 3.59 -33.53
CA LYS A 250 -3.60 4.21 -34.87
C LYS A 250 -4.87 5.05 -35.05
N SER A 251 -5.88 4.90 -34.19
CA SER A 251 -7.15 5.61 -34.28
C SER A 251 -7.53 6.28 -32.96
N ARG A 252 -8.12 7.49 -33.06
CA ARG A 252 -8.60 8.26 -31.90
C ARG A 252 -9.77 7.56 -31.20
N GLU A 253 -10.62 6.88 -31.98
CA GLU A 253 -11.77 6.13 -31.47
C GLU A 253 -11.35 4.99 -30.53
N SER A 254 -10.22 4.32 -30.80
CA SER A 254 -9.69 3.26 -29.95
C SER A 254 -9.21 3.80 -28.59
N VAL A 255 -8.55 4.95 -28.59
CA VAL A 255 -8.09 5.62 -27.37
C VAL A 255 -9.28 6.06 -26.52
N GLU A 256 -10.32 6.63 -27.17
CA GLU A 256 -11.54 7.06 -26.48
C GLU A 256 -12.30 5.87 -25.88
N ALA A 257 -12.44 4.77 -26.63
CA ALA A 257 -13.06 3.55 -26.13
C ALA A 257 -12.34 3.01 -24.88
N GLN A 258 -11.00 3.00 -24.90
CA GLN A 258 -10.20 2.59 -23.76
C GLN A 258 -10.32 3.57 -22.57
N ALA A 259 -10.35 4.87 -22.84
CA ALA A 259 -10.58 5.89 -21.83
C ALA A 259 -11.94 5.74 -21.15
N ARG A 260 -13.01 5.45 -21.92
CA ARG A 260 -14.35 5.20 -21.36
C ARG A 260 -14.34 4.04 -20.35
N ILE A 261 -13.57 2.99 -20.59
CA ILE A 261 -13.42 1.87 -19.64
C ILE A 261 -12.79 2.36 -18.33
N TRP A 262 -11.71 3.14 -18.39
CA TRP A 262 -11.04 3.66 -17.20
C TRP A 262 -11.93 4.64 -16.42
N PHE A 263 -12.61 5.56 -17.12
CA PHE A 263 -13.57 6.47 -16.48
C PHE A 263 -14.73 5.73 -15.83
N ARG A 264 -15.23 4.65 -16.45
CA ARG A 264 -16.26 3.80 -15.84
C ARG A 264 -15.78 3.21 -14.52
N GLN A 265 -14.53 2.71 -14.44
CA GLN A 265 -13.97 2.19 -13.19
C GLN A 265 -13.92 3.26 -12.08
N ILE A 266 -13.55 4.50 -12.42
CA ILE A 266 -13.52 5.63 -11.48
C ILE A 266 -14.93 6.00 -10.99
N ILE A 267 -15.90 6.05 -11.90
CA ILE A 267 -17.28 6.40 -11.57
C ILE A 267 -17.93 5.31 -10.71
N LEU A 268 -17.69 4.03 -11.01
CA LEU A 268 -18.25 2.91 -10.26
C LEU A 268 -17.88 2.98 -8.77
N VAL A 269 -16.64 3.32 -8.45
CA VAL A 269 -16.17 3.56 -7.07
C VAL A 269 -17.05 4.60 -6.35
N SER A 270 -17.42 5.67 -7.06
CA SER A 270 -18.20 6.78 -6.50
C SER A 270 -19.67 6.40 -6.27
N CYS A 271 -20.23 5.52 -7.11
CA CYS A 271 -21.62 5.09 -7.02
C CYS A 271 -21.83 3.98 -5.96
N SER A 272 -20.85 3.12 -5.70
CA SER A 272 -20.97 2.03 -4.72
C SER A 272 -21.14 2.54 -3.28
N ASN A 273 -20.59 3.71 -2.93
CA ASN A 273 -20.79 4.33 -1.61
C ASN A 273 -22.21 4.85 -1.40
N MET A 274 -22.94 5.18 -2.46
CA MET A 274 -24.32 5.68 -2.34
C MET A 274 -25.28 4.59 -1.79
N PHE A 275 -24.98 3.31 -2.04
CA PHE A 275 -25.78 2.19 -1.52
C PHE A 275 -25.37 1.77 -0.09
N LEU A 276 -24.09 1.82 0.27
CA LEU A 276 -23.61 1.41 1.60
C LEU A 276 -24.02 2.41 2.70
N PHE A 277 -23.87 3.72 2.47
CA PHE A 277 -24.33 4.72 3.45
C PHE A 277 -25.86 4.76 3.59
N SER A 278 -26.60 4.45 2.51
CA SER A 278 -28.05 4.34 2.55
C SER A 278 -28.52 3.12 3.36
N LEU A 279 -27.81 1.99 3.28
CA LEU A 279 -28.10 0.78 4.06
C LEU A 279 -27.76 0.92 5.55
N GLU A 280 -26.67 1.59 5.92
CA GLU A 280 -26.35 1.88 7.33
C GLU A 280 -27.34 2.88 7.96
N ALA A 281 -27.77 3.91 7.21
CA ALA A 281 -28.81 4.84 7.66
C ALA A 281 -30.18 4.15 7.86
N VAL A 282 -30.46 3.07 7.13
CA VAL A 282 -31.68 2.25 7.29
C VAL A 282 -31.54 1.27 8.47
N ARG A 283 -30.35 0.68 8.71
CA ARG A 283 -30.11 -0.22 9.84
C ARG A 283 -30.09 0.48 11.20
N GLY A 284 -29.74 1.77 11.26
CA GLY A 284 -29.78 2.57 12.49
C GLY A 284 -31.19 2.91 13.01
N LYS A 285 -32.27 2.54 12.31
CA LYS A 285 -33.67 2.86 12.70
C LYS A 285 -34.47 1.70 13.30
N PHE A 286 -33.89 0.51 13.45
CA PHE A 286 -34.57 -0.64 14.09
C PHE A 286 -33.81 -1.15 15.31
N THR A 287 -33.80 -0.36 16.39
CA THR A 287 -33.70 -0.91 17.75
C THR A 287 -35.11 -0.93 18.34
N PHE A 288 -35.77 -2.09 18.28
CA PHE A 288 -36.97 -2.34 19.08
C PHE A 288 -36.56 -2.32 20.55
N GLY A 289 -36.90 -1.23 21.26
CA GLY A 289 -36.82 -1.19 22.71
C GLY A 289 -37.82 -2.17 23.31
N ASN A 290 -37.34 -3.14 24.07
CA ASN A 290 -38.18 -3.88 24.99
C ASN A 290 -38.49 -2.99 26.20
N PRO A 291 -39.76 -2.73 26.55
CA PRO A 291 -40.08 -2.05 27.78
C PRO A 291 -39.94 -3.04 28.95
N VAL A 292 -38.99 -2.76 29.84
CA VAL A 292 -38.94 -3.35 31.17
C VAL A 292 -40.16 -2.85 31.94
N LYS A 293 -41.06 -3.77 32.33
CA LYS A 293 -42.09 -3.49 33.33
C LYS A 293 -41.54 -3.82 34.71
N SER A 294 -41.62 -2.83 35.59
CA SER A 294 -41.56 -2.92 37.05
C SER A 294 -42.62 -3.85 37.62
#